data_AF-A0A6C7D8E5-F1
#
_entry.id   AF-A0A6C7D8E5-F1
#
_cell.length_a   1.000
_cell.length_b   1.000
_cell.length_c   1.000
_cell.angle_alpha   90.00
_cell.angle_beta   90.00
_cell.angle_gamma   90.00
#
_symmetry.space_group_name_H-M   'P 1'
#
loop_
_entity.id
_entity.type
_entity.pdbx_description
1 polymer ?
#
loop_
_entity_poly.entity_id
_entity_poly.type
_entity_poly.pdbx_seq_one_letter_code
_entity_poly.pdbx_strand_id
1 'polypeptide(L)'
;MPIHNALAKKAEKHLQKKIRFKENVVTYREFIEALIKDGYLPECYAVSAVALPTARQSNRWTNEQSRENAIKRAKAGTKIEYVMKKDSSLYDVSKTCFDLAVTLMTESRSTPKTKTFVMFNLPGQNINGIASTQCKPCMTVYSERAAGSEETINSLIRMDFPGARVVWFGLAGSEEEAYRLAGF
;
A
#
# COMPACT_ATOMS: atom_id res chain seq x y z
N MET A 1 -27.96 -11.96 13.38
CA MET A 1 -26.85 -12.94 13.25
C MET A 1 -26.62 -13.57 11.85
N PRO A 2 -27.12 -13.09 10.69
CA PRO A 2 -26.85 -13.76 9.39
C PRO A 2 -25.55 -13.32 8.68
N ILE A 3 -25.09 -12.07 8.90
CA ILE A 3 -23.99 -11.46 8.13
C ILE A 3 -22.63 -12.13 8.43
N HIS A 4 -22.33 -12.43 9.70
CA HIS A 4 -21.10 -13.10 10.10
C HIS A 4 -20.94 -14.49 9.44
N ASN A 5 -22.05 -15.23 9.31
CA ASN A 5 -22.04 -16.56 8.69
C ASN A 5 -21.78 -16.47 7.16
N ALA A 6 -22.30 -15.44 6.49
CA ALA A 6 -22.06 -15.22 5.07
C ALA A 6 -20.59 -14.84 4.76
N LEU A 7 -20.00 -13.97 5.59
CA LEU A 7 -18.59 -13.57 5.46
C LEU A 7 -17.64 -14.74 5.73
N ALA A 8 -17.89 -15.53 6.77
CA ALA A 8 -17.13 -16.73 7.08
C ALA A 8 -17.19 -17.77 5.94
N LYS A 9 -18.39 -18.02 5.40
CA LYS A 9 -18.56 -18.91 4.24
C LYS A 9 -17.83 -18.40 2.99
N LYS A 10 -17.83 -17.08 2.76
CA LYS A 10 -17.10 -16.48 1.64
C LYS A 10 -15.59 -16.64 1.79
N ALA A 11 -15.07 -16.42 3.00
CA ALA A 11 -13.66 -16.62 3.31
C ALA A 11 -13.24 -18.08 3.09
N GLU A 12 -14.01 -19.03 3.63
CA GLU A 12 -13.72 -20.46 3.48
C GLU A 12 -13.76 -20.91 2.01
N LYS A 13 -14.77 -20.47 1.24
CA LYS A 13 -14.81 -20.72 -0.21
C LYS A 13 -13.60 -20.14 -0.96
N HIS A 14 -13.10 -18.98 -0.53
CA HIS A 14 -11.90 -18.40 -1.13
C HIS A 14 -10.67 -19.25 -0.83
N LEU A 15 -10.54 -19.74 0.40
CA LEU A 15 -9.43 -20.61 0.82
C LEU A 15 -9.41 -21.97 0.10
N GLN A 16 -10.57 -22.47 -0.31
CA GLN A 16 -10.70 -23.72 -1.07
C GLN A 16 -10.37 -23.60 -2.57
N LYS A 17 -10.19 -22.38 -3.11
CA LYS A 17 -9.80 -22.21 -4.52
C LYS A 17 -8.42 -22.80 -4.75
N LYS A 18 -8.26 -23.46 -5.90
CA LYS A 18 -7.03 -24.14 -6.30
C LYS A 18 -6.09 -23.19 -7.03
N ILE A 19 -4.79 -23.34 -6.77
CA ILE A 19 -3.69 -22.67 -7.44
C ILE A 19 -2.58 -23.68 -7.74
N ARG A 20 -1.73 -23.37 -8.71
CA ARG A 20 -0.51 -24.14 -8.98
C ARG A 20 0.62 -23.60 -8.11
N PHE A 21 1.26 -24.46 -7.34
CA PHE A 21 2.41 -24.12 -6.50
C PHE A 21 3.46 -25.23 -6.59
N LYS A 22 4.69 -24.86 -6.97
CA LYS A 22 5.73 -25.82 -7.37
C LYS A 22 5.15 -26.74 -8.48
N GLU A 23 5.27 -28.05 -8.33
CA GLU A 23 4.75 -29.03 -9.30
C GLU A 23 3.31 -29.50 -9.00
N ASN A 24 2.69 -28.99 -7.94
CA ASN A 24 1.40 -29.47 -7.44
C ASN A 24 0.27 -28.44 -7.59
N VAL A 25 -0.97 -28.93 -7.61
CA VAL A 25 -2.18 -28.10 -7.50
C VAL A 25 -2.67 -28.19 -6.06
N VAL A 26 -2.66 -27.06 -5.36
CA VAL A 26 -3.03 -26.95 -3.94
C VAL A 26 -4.11 -25.90 -3.75
N THR A 27 -4.82 -25.95 -2.64
CA THR A 27 -5.74 -24.87 -2.21
C THR A 27 -4.96 -23.68 -1.65
N TYR A 28 -5.60 -22.50 -1.56
CA TYR A 28 -4.97 -21.37 -0.88
C TYR A 28 -4.67 -21.66 0.59
N ARG A 29 -5.49 -22.45 1.27
CA ARG A 29 -5.23 -22.89 2.66
C ARG A 29 -3.92 -23.68 2.73
N GLU A 30 -3.80 -24.75 1.94
CA GLU A 30 -2.60 -25.59 1.89
C GLU A 30 -1.37 -24.80 1.45
N PHE A 31 -1.54 -23.86 0.52
CA PHE A 31 -0.47 -22.96 0.11
C PHE A 31 0.05 -22.11 1.27
N ILE A 32 -0.82 -21.50 2.06
CA ILE A 32 -0.41 -20.67 3.21
C ILE A 32 0.23 -21.53 4.30
N GLU A 33 -0.33 -22.70 4.61
CA GLU A 33 0.27 -23.64 5.56
C GLU A 33 1.67 -24.09 5.11
N ALA A 34 1.85 -24.37 3.82
CA ALA A 34 3.15 -24.70 3.25
C ALA A 34 4.14 -23.54 3.34
N LEU A 35 3.71 -22.30 3.07
CA LEU A 35 4.57 -21.12 3.21
C LEU A 35 5.00 -20.90 4.67
N ILE A 36 4.09 -21.04 5.63
CA ILE A 36 4.43 -20.93 7.06
C ILE A 36 5.45 -22.01 7.44
N LYS A 37 5.22 -23.26 7.01
CA LYS A 37 6.16 -24.37 7.25
C LYS A 37 7.53 -24.13 6.61
N ASP A 38 7.56 -23.53 5.43
CA ASP A 38 8.79 -23.13 4.74
C ASP A 38 9.46 -21.89 5.38
N GLY A 39 8.87 -21.31 6.44
CA GLY A 39 9.42 -20.21 7.24
C GLY A 39 9.05 -18.80 6.75
N TYR A 40 8.01 -18.66 5.93
CA TYR A 40 7.50 -17.35 5.53
C TYR A 40 6.63 -16.74 6.63
N LEU A 41 6.79 -15.44 6.85
CA LEU A 41 6.04 -14.67 7.82
C LEU A 41 5.00 -13.77 7.12
N PRO A 42 3.78 -13.66 7.65
CA PRO A 42 2.80 -12.72 7.14
C PRO A 42 3.25 -11.29 7.45
N GLU A 43 3.31 -10.44 6.43
CA GLU A 43 3.55 -9.02 6.57
C GLU A 43 2.48 -8.23 5.82
N CYS A 44 2.12 -7.05 6.34
CA CYS A 44 1.32 -6.09 5.60
C CYS A 44 1.93 -4.70 5.72
N TYR A 45 1.75 -3.89 4.68
CA TYR A 45 2.25 -2.52 4.65
C TYR A 45 1.48 -1.67 3.65
N ALA A 46 1.50 -0.36 3.85
CA ALA A 46 0.92 0.58 2.91
C ALA A 46 1.76 0.76 1.65
N VAL A 47 1.08 0.85 0.50
CA VAL A 47 1.63 1.23 -0.80
C VAL A 47 0.72 2.25 -1.48
N SER A 48 1.24 2.99 -2.47
CA SER A 48 0.40 3.86 -3.29
C SER A 48 -0.65 3.03 -4.03
N ALA A 49 -1.91 3.45 -4.01
CA ALA A 49 -3.02 2.68 -4.57
C ALA A 49 -2.89 2.49 -6.10
N VAL A 50 -2.29 3.48 -6.78
CA VAL A 50 -1.91 3.40 -8.19
C VAL A 50 -0.40 3.32 -8.30
N ALA A 51 0.08 2.25 -8.93
CA ALA A 51 1.49 1.97 -9.09
C ALA A 51 2.19 3.00 -10.00
N LEU A 52 3.51 3.07 -9.84
CA LEU A 52 4.38 3.76 -10.79
C LEU A 52 4.22 3.16 -12.19
N PRO A 53 4.24 3.99 -13.24
CA PRO A 53 4.32 3.47 -14.59
C PRO A 53 5.64 2.73 -14.76
N THR A 54 5.59 1.63 -15.51
CA THR A 54 6.80 0.92 -15.92
C THR A 54 7.64 1.82 -16.83
N ALA A 55 8.95 1.58 -16.90
CA ALA A 55 9.83 2.31 -17.81
C ALA A 55 9.32 2.28 -19.27
N ARG A 56 8.77 1.13 -19.69
CA ARG A 56 8.19 0.96 -21.03
C ARG A 56 6.95 1.84 -21.26
N GLN A 57 6.09 1.99 -20.25
CA GLN A 57 4.93 2.88 -20.34
C GLN A 57 5.39 4.34 -20.39
N SER A 58 6.29 4.72 -19.48
CA SER A 58 6.81 6.08 -19.37
C SER A 58 7.47 6.54 -20.67
N ASN A 59 8.27 5.68 -21.32
CA ASN A 59 8.94 6.00 -22.58
C ASN A 59 8.00 6.16 -23.79
N ARG A 60 6.74 5.72 -23.67
CA ARG A 60 5.74 5.81 -24.75
C ARG A 60 4.72 6.91 -24.52
N TRP A 61 4.68 7.47 -23.32
CA TRP A 61 3.69 8.46 -22.95
C TRP A 61 4.05 9.84 -23.43
N THR A 62 3.04 10.58 -23.85
CA THR A 62 3.16 12.03 -24.01
C THR A 62 3.24 12.69 -22.63
N ASN A 63 3.71 13.95 -22.60
CA ASN A 63 3.75 14.74 -21.37
C ASN A 63 2.36 14.85 -20.71
N GLU A 64 1.30 14.93 -21.51
CA GLU A 64 -0.08 15.00 -21.02
C GLU A 64 -0.52 13.70 -20.34
N GLN A 65 -0.27 12.54 -20.96
CA GLN A 65 -0.57 11.23 -20.37
C GLN A 65 0.21 11.00 -19.07
N SER A 66 1.48 11.42 -19.04
CA SER A 66 2.29 11.39 -17.82
C SER A 66 1.67 12.26 -16.71
N ARG A 67 1.22 13.47 -17.06
CA ARG A 67 0.56 14.40 -16.11
C ARG A 67 -0.76 13.83 -15.58
N GLU A 68 -1.61 13.29 -16.44
CA GLU A 68 -2.86 12.67 -16.04
C GLU A 68 -2.64 11.49 -15.08
N ASN A 69 -1.63 10.66 -15.37
CA ASN A 69 -1.27 9.55 -14.50
C ASN A 69 -0.75 10.04 -13.14
N ALA A 70 0.07 11.10 -13.10
CA ALA A 70 0.53 11.69 -11.84
C ALA A 70 -0.64 12.24 -11.01
N ILE A 71 -1.60 12.94 -11.63
CA ILE A 71 -2.81 13.42 -10.94
C ILE A 71 -3.66 12.26 -10.42
N LYS A 72 -3.84 11.22 -11.24
CA LYS A 72 -4.58 10.01 -10.84
C LYS A 72 -3.92 9.32 -9.65
N ARG A 73 -2.59 9.18 -9.66
CA ARG A 73 -1.81 8.60 -8.55
C ARG A 73 -1.96 9.42 -7.27
N ALA A 74 -1.82 10.73 -7.36
CA ALA A 74 -1.94 11.62 -6.20
C ALA A 74 -3.32 11.57 -5.54
N LYS A 75 -4.39 11.43 -6.34
CA LYS A 75 -5.78 11.36 -5.84
C LYS A 75 -6.19 9.98 -5.33
N ALA A 76 -5.47 8.93 -5.70
CA ALA A 76 -5.85 7.56 -5.36
C ALA A 76 -5.52 7.18 -3.91
N GLY A 77 -4.64 7.93 -3.24
CA GLY A 77 -4.19 7.64 -1.88
C GLY A 77 -3.38 6.35 -1.80
N THR A 78 -3.52 5.65 -0.68
CA THR A 78 -2.78 4.43 -0.38
C THR A 78 -3.71 3.22 -0.20
N LYS A 79 -3.14 2.02 -0.29
CA LYS A 79 -3.81 0.76 0.02
C LYS A 79 -2.87 -0.11 0.84
N ILE A 80 -3.43 -1.06 1.60
CA ILE A 80 -2.65 -2.09 2.29
C ILE A 80 -2.44 -3.28 1.36
N GLU A 81 -1.18 -3.68 1.20
CA GLU A 81 -0.81 -4.95 0.58
C GLU A 81 -0.47 -5.97 1.65
N TYR A 82 -0.79 -7.23 1.36
CA TYR A 82 -0.59 -8.37 2.24
C TYR A 82 0.34 -9.35 1.54
N VAL A 83 1.40 -9.75 2.22
CA VAL A 83 2.42 -10.62 1.66
C VAL A 83 2.80 -11.72 2.64
N MET A 84 3.28 -12.83 2.12
CA MET A 84 4.07 -13.82 2.86
C MET A 84 5.52 -13.62 2.48
N LYS A 85 6.38 -13.24 3.43
CA LYS A 85 7.76 -12.84 3.17
C LYS A 85 8.77 -13.73 3.89
N LYS A 86 9.86 -14.05 3.21
CA LYS A 86 11.04 -14.74 3.77
C LYS A 86 12.29 -14.21 3.09
N ASP A 87 13.22 -13.62 3.84
CA ASP A 87 14.46 -13.04 3.31
C ASP A 87 14.18 -12.06 2.13
N SER A 88 14.68 -12.37 0.94
CA SER A 88 14.45 -11.63 -0.31
C SER A 88 13.28 -12.18 -1.15
N SER A 89 12.61 -13.24 -0.70
CA SER A 89 11.45 -13.85 -1.36
C SER A 89 10.15 -13.31 -0.77
N LEU A 90 9.17 -13.04 -1.63
CA LEU A 90 7.83 -12.66 -1.22
C LEU A 90 6.78 -13.26 -2.14
N TYR A 91 5.60 -13.51 -1.56
CA TYR A 91 4.37 -13.82 -2.27
C TYR A 91 3.31 -12.80 -1.90
N ASP A 92 2.74 -12.13 -2.92
CA ASP A 92 1.53 -11.34 -2.73
C ASP A 92 0.35 -12.26 -2.45
N VAL A 93 -0.39 -12.00 -1.37
CA VAL A 93 -1.53 -12.81 -0.95
C VAL A 93 -2.76 -11.95 -0.74
N SER A 94 -3.95 -12.57 -0.82
CA SER A 94 -5.17 -11.86 -0.48
C SER A 94 -5.25 -11.62 1.03
N LYS A 95 -6.03 -10.61 1.44
CA LYS A 95 -6.33 -10.37 2.86
C LYS A 95 -6.81 -11.63 3.58
N THR A 96 -7.69 -12.42 2.95
CA THR A 96 -8.21 -13.67 3.53
C THR A 96 -7.10 -14.69 3.82
N CYS A 97 -6.12 -14.82 2.93
CA CYS A 97 -4.99 -15.71 3.13
C CYS A 97 -4.05 -15.19 4.23
N PHE A 98 -3.85 -13.87 4.29
CA PHE A 98 -3.09 -13.22 5.36
C PHE A 98 -3.76 -13.38 6.74
N ASP A 99 -5.08 -13.14 6.83
CA ASP A 99 -5.85 -13.30 8.07
C ASP A 99 -5.74 -14.76 8.58
N LEU A 100 -5.78 -15.74 7.68
CA LEU A 100 -5.54 -17.15 8.01
C LEU A 100 -4.12 -17.36 8.55
N ALA A 101 -3.09 -16.83 7.88
CA ALA A 101 -1.71 -16.98 8.30
C ALA A 101 -1.47 -16.39 9.70
N VAL A 102 -1.98 -15.19 9.96
CA VAL A 102 -1.93 -14.54 11.28
C VAL A 102 -2.61 -15.41 12.35
N THR A 103 -3.77 -15.99 12.02
CA THR A 103 -4.51 -16.86 12.95
C THR A 103 -3.71 -18.13 13.28
N LEU A 104 -3.08 -18.75 12.28
CA LEU A 104 -2.29 -19.97 12.47
C LEU A 104 -1.00 -19.72 13.25
N MET A 105 -0.38 -18.55 13.09
CA MET A 105 0.92 -18.25 13.67
C MET A 105 0.89 -17.71 15.11
N THR A 106 -0.29 -17.40 15.66
CA THR A 106 -0.57 -17.04 17.07
C THR A 106 0.26 -15.93 17.76
N GLU A 107 1.34 -15.41 17.15
CA GLU A 107 2.30 -14.47 17.76
C GLU A 107 2.63 -13.24 16.89
N SER A 108 2.22 -13.23 15.61
CA SER A 108 2.56 -12.14 14.70
C SER A 108 1.54 -11.01 14.82
N ARG A 109 1.93 -9.87 15.42
CA ARG A 109 1.10 -8.65 15.43
C ARG A 109 0.66 -8.32 14.00
N SER A 110 -0.65 -8.28 13.77
CA SER A 110 -1.29 -7.93 12.50
C SER A 110 -1.18 -6.44 12.12
N THR A 111 -0.32 -5.69 12.82
CA THR A 111 -0.14 -4.27 12.60
C THR A 111 0.68 -4.04 11.33
N PRO A 112 0.21 -3.19 10.40
CA PRO A 112 1.00 -2.83 9.23
C PRO A 112 2.38 -2.32 9.61
N LYS A 113 3.40 -2.74 8.85
CA LYS A 113 4.74 -2.17 9.00
C LYS A 113 4.70 -0.69 8.66
N THR A 114 5.44 0.08 9.44
CA THR A 114 5.58 1.52 9.26
C THR A 114 6.24 1.83 7.92
N LYS A 115 5.74 2.88 7.27
CA LYS A 115 6.27 3.44 6.03
C LYS A 115 6.33 4.95 6.15
N THR A 116 7.06 5.58 5.25
CA THR A 116 7.09 7.04 5.18
C THR A 116 5.89 7.53 4.39
N PHE A 117 4.91 8.09 5.08
CA PHE A 117 3.79 8.77 4.46
C PHE A 117 4.17 10.21 4.14
N VAL A 118 3.72 10.69 2.99
CA VAL A 118 3.95 12.07 2.55
C VAL A 118 2.64 12.66 2.08
N MET A 119 2.27 13.76 2.73
CA MET A 119 1.12 14.58 2.43
C MET A 119 1.57 15.76 1.59
N PHE A 120 0.89 16.01 0.47
CA PHE A 120 1.27 17.07 -0.45
C PHE A 120 0.06 17.63 -1.20
N ASN A 121 0.22 18.83 -1.73
CA ASN A 121 -0.77 19.49 -2.58
C ASN A 121 -0.26 19.55 -4.03
N LEU A 122 -1.13 19.25 -5.00
CA LEU A 122 -0.82 19.40 -6.42
C LEU A 122 -0.88 20.88 -6.88
N PRO A 123 -0.19 21.25 -7.97
CA PRO A 123 -0.41 22.54 -8.65
C PRO A 123 -1.89 22.76 -8.97
N GLY A 124 -2.45 23.91 -8.56
CA GLY A 124 -3.87 24.23 -8.69
C GLY A 124 -4.73 23.91 -7.46
N GLN A 125 -4.24 23.09 -6.51
CA GLN A 125 -4.77 23.05 -5.13
C GLN A 125 -4.11 24.12 -4.24
N ASN A 126 -3.00 24.70 -4.70
CA ASN A 126 -2.28 25.80 -4.07
C ASN A 126 -2.91 27.15 -4.45
N ILE A 127 -4.07 27.49 -3.88
CA ILE A 127 -4.69 28.81 -4.11
C ILE A 127 -4.09 29.83 -3.13
N ASN A 128 -3.38 30.83 -3.63
CA ASN A 128 -2.83 31.92 -2.82
C ASN A 128 -3.95 32.71 -2.13
N GLY A 129 -3.81 32.95 -0.82
CA GLY A 129 -4.78 33.75 -0.04
C GLY A 129 -5.97 32.96 0.52
N ILE A 130 -6.13 31.68 0.16
CA ILE A 130 -7.09 30.78 0.82
C ILE A 130 -6.34 30.02 1.92
N ALA A 131 -6.35 30.58 3.13
CA ALA A 131 -5.91 29.89 4.34
C ALA A 131 -6.95 28.85 4.77
N SER A 132 -7.32 27.92 3.89
CA SER A 132 -8.23 26.81 4.21
C SER A 132 -8.37 25.87 3.01
N THR A 133 -7.72 24.72 3.16
CA THR A 133 -7.95 23.44 2.49
C THR A 133 -9.45 23.10 2.37
N GLN A 134 -10.10 23.38 1.23
CA GLN A 134 -11.36 22.69 0.89
C GLN A 134 -11.12 21.31 0.27
N CYS A 135 -9.90 21.01 -0.17
CA CYS A 135 -9.51 19.69 -0.65
C CYS A 135 -8.61 19.00 0.38
N LYS A 136 -8.97 17.78 0.74
CA LYS A 136 -8.09 16.86 1.50
C LYS A 136 -6.74 16.76 0.75
N PRO A 137 -5.59 16.99 1.41
CA PRO A 137 -4.29 16.89 0.76
C PRO A 137 -4.08 15.48 0.20
N CYS A 138 -3.30 15.38 -0.88
CA CYS A 138 -2.95 14.09 -1.47
C CYS A 138 -1.99 13.32 -0.57
N MET A 139 -2.04 12.00 -0.64
CA MET A 139 -1.20 11.10 0.15
C MET A 139 -0.45 10.13 -0.75
N THR A 140 0.84 9.96 -0.49
CA THR A 140 1.65 8.86 -1.04
C THR A 140 2.51 8.24 0.05
N VAL A 141 3.16 7.14 -0.27
CA VAL A 141 3.98 6.37 0.66
C VAL A 141 5.27 5.91 0.01
N TYR A 142 6.35 5.99 0.77
CA TYR A 142 7.70 5.57 0.40
C TYR A 142 8.25 4.56 1.41
N SER A 143 9.44 4.02 1.11
CA SER A 143 10.17 3.21 2.08
C SER A 143 10.38 3.98 3.39
N GLU A 144 10.44 3.27 4.51
CA GLU A 144 10.70 3.84 5.84
C GLU A 144 11.97 4.71 5.87
N ARG A 145 13.00 4.35 5.10
CA ARG A 145 14.27 5.08 5.01
C ARG A 145 14.12 6.49 4.44
N ALA A 146 13.05 6.77 3.69
CA ALA A 146 12.83 8.07 3.07
C ALA A 146 12.61 9.19 4.11
N ALA A 147 12.11 8.87 5.31
CA ALA A 147 11.85 9.85 6.37
C ALA A 147 13.13 10.47 6.96
N GLY A 148 14.33 10.03 6.54
CA GLY A 148 15.60 10.50 7.11
C GLY A 148 16.01 11.93 6.74
N SER A 149 15.44 12.52 5.68
CA SER A 149 15.73 13.91 5.29
C SER A 149 14.57 14.52 4.52
N GLU A 150 14.24 15.77 4.85
CA GLU A 150 13.27 16.58 4.12
C GLU A 150 13.69 16.80 2.65
N GLU A 151 15.00 16.89 2.35
CA GLU A 151 15.50 17.05 0.98
C GLU A 151 15.21 15.80 0.15
N THR A 152 15.36 14.62 0.77
CA THR A 152 15.04 13.34 0.13
C THR A 152 13.55 13.28 -0.22
N ILE A 153 12.67 13.65 0.71
CA ILE A 153 11.22 13.69 0.49
C ILE A 153 10.85 14.69 -0.60
N ASN A 154 11.38 15.90 -0.53
CA ASN A 154 11.12 16.92 -1.55
C ASN A 154 11.62 16.47 -2.94
N SER A 155 12.76 15.80 -3.02
CA SER A 155 13.27 15.24 -4.28
C SER A 155 12.34 14.16 -4.83
N LEU A 156 11.92 13.20 -3.99
CA LEU A 156 10.99 12.14 -4.39
C LEU A 156 9.65 12.72 -4.90
N ILE A 157 9.08 13.66 -4.16
CA ILE A 157 7.82 14.29 -4.52
C ILE A 157 7.93 15.11 -5.80
N ARG A 158 9.04 15.82 -6.04
CA ARG A 158 9.25 16.55 -7.30
C ARG A 158 9.34 15.63 -8.51
N MET A 159 9.94 14.45 -8.35
CA MET A 159 10.03 13.45 -9.43
C MET A 159 8.67 12.78 -9.70
N ASP A 160 7.96 12.38 -8.65
CA ASP A 160 6.68 11.68 -8.78
C ASP A 160 5.51 12.59 -9.15
N PHE A 161 5.50 13.80 -8.60
CA PHE A 161 4.41 14.78 -8.69
C PHE A 161 4.98 16.18 -8.96
N PRO A 162 5.37 16.49 -10.21
CA PRO A 162 5.98 17.77 -10.56
C PRO A 162 5.13 18.97 -10.12
N GLY A 163 5.75 19.91 -9.41
CA GLY A 163 5.11 21.11 -8.86
C GLY A 163 4.29 20.88 -7.58
N ALA A 164 4.26 19.65 -7.05
CA ALA A 164 3.64 19.38 -5.76
C ALA A 164 4.40 20.05 -4.61
N ARG A 165 3.67 20.45 -3.58
CA ARG A 165 4.23 21.01 -2.35
C ARG A 165 3.97 20.06 -1.18
N VAL A 166 5.02 19.65 -0.50
CA VAL A 166 4.92 18.84 0.73
C VAL A 166 4.29 19.68 1.83
N VAL A 167 3.33 19.09 2.52
CA VAL A 167 2.61 19.66 3.67
C VAL A 167 3.05 18.99 4.96
N TRP A 168 3.26 17.68 4.91
CA TRP A 168 3.71 16.88 6.05
C TRP A 168 4.36 15.58 5.55
N PHE A 169 5.30 15.03 6.31
CA PHE A 169 5.75 13.66 6.14
C PHE A 169 6.11 13.04 7.48
N GLY A 170 5.98 11.72 7.59
CA GLY A 170 6.29 11.00 8.81
C GLY A 170 6.09 9.49 8.69
N LEU A 171 6.47 8.77 9.74
CA LEU A 171 6.27 7.32 9.81
C LEU A 171 4.86 7.02 10.34
N ALA A 172 4.12 6.19 9.60
CA ALA A 172 2.81 5.67 10.01
C ALA A 172 2.61 4.25 9.44
N GLY A 173 1.65 3.50 9.99
CA GLY A 173 1.24 2.19 9.49
C GLY A 173 0.06 2.24 8.50
N SER A 174 -0.77 3.28 8.57
CA SER A 174 -1.90 3.48 7.64
C SER A 174 -2.11 4.94 7.26
N GLU A 175 -2.92 5.17 6.23
CA GLU A 175 -3.30 6.51 5.79
C GLU A 175 -4.08 7.28 6.86
N GLU A 176 -5.01 6.61 7.56
CA GLU A 176 -5.78 7.23 8.64
C GLU A 176 -4.89 7.64 9.81
N GLU A 177 -3.88 6.82 10.13
CA GLU A 177 -2.88 7.17 11.13
C GLU A 177 -2.03 8.36 10.68
N ALA A 178 -1.60 8.41 9.42
CA ALA A 178 -0.85 9.54 8.88
C ALA A 178 -1.64 10.86 8.95
N TYR A 179 -2.92 10.87 8.57
CA TYR A 179 -3.77 12.07 8.70
C TYR A 179 -3.86 12.53 10.17
N ARG A 180 -4.09 11.59 11.10
CA ARG A 180 -4.17 11.89 12.52
C ARG A 180 -2.88 12.50 13.05
N LEU A 181 -1.72 11.95 12.67
CA LEU A 181 -0.40 12.46 13.07
C LEU A 181 -0.09 13.82 12.46
N ALA A 182 -0.63 14.12 11.28
CA ALA A 182 -0.52 15.41 10.63
C ALA A 182 -1.53 16.47 11.14
N GLY A 183 -2.45 16.10 12.04
CA GLY A 183 -3.45 17.00 12.61
C GLY A 183 -4.70 17.21 11.75
N PHE A 184 -5.05 16.24 10.90
CA PHE A 184 -6.26 16.22 10.06
C PHE A 184 -7.33 15.26 10.57
#